data_AF-M5RGV2-F1
#
_entry.id   AF-M5RGV2-F1
#
_cell.length_a   1.000
_cell.length_b   1.000
_cell.length_c   1.000
_cell.angle_alpha   90.00
_cell.angle_beta   90.00
_cell.angle_gamma   90.00
#
_symmetry.space_group_name_H-M   'P 1'
#
loop_
_entity.id
_entity.type
_entity.pdbx_description
1 polymer ?
#
loop_
_entity_poly.entity_id
_entity_poly.type
_entity_poly.pdbx_seq_one_letter_code
_entity_poly.pdbx_strand_id
1 'polypeptide(L)'
;MLSATVSADGPNLVPPANEQTANYWCTWYAQNYWIGRGTDLQSLKGVSNSAAREELNEHALFNEVDGWATTYLKRGRQDFIFLTDHGWQTKDANKRIAGGPPFFNLVAEPSDFPRYAGLEPKEVLKRFNDDIKSLGWNSLGIWTRGNVTLEQARTFVEWSKYAGIRYWKIDGGDTNEFNAFKAKQEIYPELILEYITGAGGNLNPKWDQQLDSYPSVYEIGGKLQQPMLDCLQHSDTFRTYDASPLLMSVTTLRRTHDILKQTQQQARYRSILNVQDDCNVAIGLGVLVASKRHPNFDERTLQGRDLHHQLSGKRRMQKRINEAERFGRWARIAPAFPAGDGVYVSSEHELVDRCQFTQWDTWDVQHLWQSGQPKRPRHHGPQHAAAQSRN
;
A
#
# COMPACT_ATOMS: atom_id res chain seq x y z
N MET A 1 21.00 -29.72 46.03
CA MET A 1 20.68 -28.37 45.55
C MET A 1 21.39 -28.17 44.22
N LEU A 2 20.66 -28.22 43.11
CA LEU A 2 21.22 -27.91 41.79
C LEU A 2 21.09 -26.39 41.59
N SER A 3 22.25 -25.73 41.50
CA SER A 3 22.35 -24.31 41.21
C SER A 3 21.79 -24.04 39.81
N ALA A 4 20.71 -23.27 39.72
CA ALA A 4 20.20 -22.76 38.46
C ALA A 4 21.24 -21.80 37.87
N THR A 5 22.00 -22.26 36.89
CA THR A 5 22.77 -21.39 36.00
C THR A 5 21.79 -20.48 35.27
N VAL A 6 21.79 -19.21 35.64
CA VAL A 6 21.20 -18.14 34.83
C VAL A 6 21.97 -18.16 33.52
N SER A 7 21.34 -18.67 32.46
CA SER A 7 21.83 -18.51 31.10
C SER A 7 21.96 -17.01 30.87
N ALA A 8 23.19 -16.50 30.80
CA ALA A 8 23.41 -15.13 30.33
C ALA A 8 22.87 -15.08 28.90
N ASP A 9 21.81 -14.30 28.68
CA ASP A 9 21.26 -14.09 27.34
C ASP A 9 22.40 -13.61 26.43
N GLY A 10 22.70 -14.42 25.41
CA GLY A 10 23.72 -14.07 24.41
C GLY A 10 23.40 -12.74 23.72
N PRO A 11 24.38 -12.13 23.02
CA PRO A 11 24.19 -10.83 22.39
C PRO A 11 23.04 -10.87 21.37
N ASN A 12 22.13 -9.89 21.45
CA ASN A 12 21.08 -9.72 20.44
C ASN A 12 21.72 -9.28 19.11
N LEU A 13 21.72 -10.18 18.13
CA LEU A 13 22.29 -9.93 16.79
C LEU A 13 21.37 -9.12 15.87
N VAL A 14 20.15 -8.80 16.31
CA VAL A 14 19.21 -7.98 15.55
C VAL A 14 19.41 -6.51 15.94
N PRO A 15 19.77 -5.62 15.00
CA PRO A 15 19.89 -4.20 15.28
C PRO A 15 18.60 -3.59 15.89
N PRO A 16 18.70 -2.45 16.59
CA PRO A 16 17.52 -1.70 17.01
C PRO A 16 16.68 -1.29 15.80
N ALA A 17 15.39 -1.00 16.03
CA ALA A 17 14.51 -0.52 14.97
C ALA A 17 15.08 0.76 14.36
N ASN A 18 15.06 0.84 13.03
CA ASN A 18 15.50 2.01 12.30
C ASN A 18 14.31 2.95 12.09
N GLU A 19 14.48 4.21 12.45
CA GLU A 19 13.48 5.22 12.18
C GLU A 19 13.26 5.43 10.67
N GLN A 20 14.27 5.16 9.83
CA GLN A 20 14.20 5.27 8.36
C GLN A 20 13.54 4.07 7.65
N THR A 21 12.81 3.21 8.36
CA THR A 21 12.03 2.13 7.71
C THR A 21 10.98 2.73 6.76
N ALA A 22 10.93 2.20 5.53
CA ALA A 22 9.87 2.53 4.55
C ALA A 22 8.83 1.41 4.42
N ASN A 23 8.94 0.37 5.27
CA ASN A 23 7.90 -0.64 5.38
C ASN A 23 6.71 -0.06 6.13
N TYR A 24 5.50 -0.40 5.69
CA TYR A 24 4.29 0.06 6.34
C TYR A 24 3.26 -1.03 6.52
N TRP A 25 2.43 -0.88 7.54
CA TRP A 25 1.16 -1.59 7.66
C TRP A 25 0.04 -0.65 7.22
N CYS A 26 -0.80 -1.09 6.28
CA CYS A 26 -1.81 -0.28 5.62
C CYS A 26 -3.22 -0.76 5.98
N THR A 27 -4.07 0.21 6.35
CA THR A 27 -5.45 -0.05 6.80
C THR A 27 -6.37 -0.60 5.72
N TRP A 28 -6.01 -0.50 4.43
CA TRP A 28 -6.93 -0.73 3.31
C TRP A 28 -7.67 -2.06 3.35
N TYR A 29 -7.03 -3.17 3.72
CA TYR A 29 -7.73 -4.45 3.78
C TYR A 29 -8.49 -4.68 5.07
N ALA A 30 -8.06 -4.11 6.20
CA ALA A 30 -8.86 -4.11 7.41
C ALA A 30 -10.16 -3.32 7.18
N GLN A 31 -10.06 -2.14 6.57
CA GLN A 31 -11.19 -1.35 6.07
C GLN A 31 -12.13 -2.17 5.18
N ASN A 32 -11.57 -2.85 4.17
CA ASN A 32 -12.40 -3.67 3.28
C ASN A 32 -13.04 -4.85 4.01
N TYR A 33 -12.34 -5.49 4.95
CA TYR A 33 -12.84 -6.65 5.68
C TYR A 33 -13.97 -6.27 6.64
N TRP A 34 -13.94 -5.06 7.19
CA TRP A 34 -14.95 -4.57 8.13
C TRP A 34 -16.26 -4.07 7.49
N ILE A 35 -16.33 -3.96 6.16
CA ILE A 35 -17.61 -3.69 5.48
C ILE A 35 -18.62 -4.79 5.83
N GLY A 36 -19.67 -4.46 6.57
CA GLY A 36 -20.68 -5.42 7.03
C GLY A 36 -20.16 -6.36 8.12
N ARG A 37 -19.23 -5.89 8.96
CA ARG A 37 -18.74 -6.62 10.13
C ARG A 37 -19.91 -7.12 11.00
N GLY A 38 -19.80 -8.36 11.48
CA GLY A 38 -20.80 -9.05 12.29
C GLY A 38 -21.97 -9.63 11.49
N THR A 39 -21.90 -9.63 10.15
CA THR A 39 -23.00 -10.10 9.30
C THR A 39 -22.57 -11.23 8.36
N ASP A 40 -23.55 -12.04 7.95
CA ASP A 40 -23.41 -12.93 6.80
C ASP A 40 -23.96 -12.25 5.55
N LEU A 41 -23.05 -11.79 4.70
CA LEU A 41 -23.39 -11.11 3.45
C LEU A 41 -24.18 -12.06 2.55
N GLN A 42 -25.24 -11.52 1.95
CA GLN A 42 -26.06 -12.26 0.96
C GLN A 42 -25.51 -12.10 -0.47
N SER A 43 -24.74 -11.03 -0.72
CA SER A 43 -24.04 -10.79 -1.99
C SER A 43 -22.88 -9.83 -1.78
N LEU A 44 -21.99 -9.71 -2.77
CA LEU A 44 -20.90 -8.72 -2.77
C LEU A 44 -21.37 -7.29 -3.10
N LYS A 45 -22.67 -7.07 -3.37
CA LYS A 45 -23.21 -5.74 -3.65
C LYS A 45 -23.04 -4.85 -2.41
N GLY A 46 -22.38 -3.70 -2.59
CA GLY A 46 -22.09 -2.76 -1.51
C GLY A 46 -20.66 -2.87 -0.96
N VAL A 47 -19.99 -4.02 -1.17
CA VAL A 47 -18.54 -4.14 -0.91
C VAL A 47 -17.81 -3.35 -2.00
N SER A 48 -17.37 -2.15 -1.65
CA SER A 48 -16.84 -1.17 -2.60
C SER A 48 -15.77 -0.29 -1.96
N ASN A 49 -14.99 0.39 -2.79
CA ASN A 49 -13.99 1.36 -2.31
C ASN A 49 -14.63 2.48 -1.47
N SER A 50 -15.85 2.89 -1.81
CA SER A 50 -16.56 3.92 -1.03
C SER A 50 -17.01 3.37 0.32
N ALA A 51 -17.49 2.12 0.40
CA ALA A 51 -17.85 1.52 1.67
C ALA A 51 -16.62 1.32 2.57
N ALA A 52 -15.51 0.80 2.02
CA ALA A 52 -14.26 0.64 2.76
C ALA A 52 -13.74 1.96 3.33
N ARG A 53 -13.98 3.06 2.61
CA ARG A 53 -13.60 4.41 3.04
C ARG A 53 -14.32 4.81 4.34
N GLU A 54 -15.59 4.47 4.48
CA GLU A 54 -16.40 4.83 5.65
C GLU A 54 -16.07 3.99 6.90
N GLU A 55 -15.39 2.84 6.73
CA GLU A 55 -14.92 2.02 7.86
C GLU A 55 -13.69 2.61 8.57
N LEU A 56 -13.05 3.64 7.99
CA LEU A 56 -11.88 4.28 8.59
C LEU A 56 -12.29 5.43 9.51
N ASN A 57 -12.30 5.18 10.81
CA ASN A 57 -12.65 6.17 11.84
C ASN A 57 -11.90 5.92 13.16
N GLU A 58 -12.09 6.80 14.13
CA GLU A 58 -11.44 6.74 15.44
C GLU A 58 -11.65 5.41 16.15
N HIS A 59 -12.88 4.86 16.14
CA HIS A 59 -13.18 3.59 16.77
C HIS A 59 -12.39 2.44 16.12
N ALA A 60 -12.40 2.38 14.78
CA ALA A 60 -11.68 1.34 14.03
C ALA A 60 -10.17 1.38 14.25
N LEU A 61 -9.58 2.56 14.51
CA LEU A 61 -8.15 2.66 14.76
C LEU A 61 -7.78 2.40 16.22
N PHE A 62 -8.50 3.03 17.16
CA PHE A 62 -8.04 3.22 18.53
C PHE A 62 -8.79 2.42 19.58
N ASN A 63 -9.88 1.72 19.25
CA ASN A 63 -10.58 0.88 20.21
C ASN A 63 -9.60 -0.09 20.92
N GLU A 64 -9.70 -0.19 22.24
CA GLU A 64 -8.76 -1.00 23.04
C GLU A 64 -8.89 -2.51 22.80
N VAL A 65 -10.08 -2.97 22.40
CA VAL A 65 -10.42 -4.38 22.21
C VAL A 65 -10.06 -4.85 20.81
N ASP A 66 -10.40 -4.08 19.77
CA ASP A 66 -10.28 -4.50 18.37
C ASP A 66 -9.80 -3.41 17.40
N GLY A 67 -9.37 -2.26 17.91
CA GLY A 67 -8.82 -1.17 17.11
C GLY A 67 -7.53 -1.60 16.42
N TRP A 68 -7.39 -1.30 15.13
CA TRP A 68 -6.29 -1.82 14.30
C TRP A 68 -4.93 -1.30 14.76
N ALA A 69 -4.82 -0.01 15.10
CA ALA A 69 -3.57 0.55 15.62
C ALA A 69 -3.26 -0.01 17.01
N THR A 70 -4.29 -0.26 17.82
CA THR A 70 -4.15 -0.72 19.21
C THR A 70 -3.84 -2.21 19.33
N THR A 71 -4.28 -3.04 18.39
CA THR A 71 -4.23 -4.51 18.53
C THR A 71 -3.34 -5.23 17.52
N TYR A 72 -3.13 -4.67 16.31
CA TYR A 72 -2.36 -5.38 15.27
C TYR A 72 -0.85 -5.21 15.42
N LEU A 73 -0.10 -6.17 14.86
CA LEU A 73 1.38 -6.22 14.84
C LEU A 73 2.06 -5.95 16.19
N LYS A 74 1.48 -6.42 17.30
CA LYS A 74 1.90 -6.09 18.67
C LYS A 74 3.42 -6.21 18.92
N ARG A 75 4.15 -7.11 18.23
CA ARG A 75 5.60 -7.27 18.38
C ARG A 75 6.44 -6.56 17.31
N GLY A 76 5.81 -6.07 16.25
CA GLY A 76 6.48 -5.51 15.06
C GLY A 76 6.23 -4.03 14.81
N ARG A 77 5.33 -3.35 15.54
CA ARG A 77 4.91 -1.96 15.25
C ARG A 77 6.05 -0.98 14.99
N GLN A 78 7.12 -1.05 15.78
CA GLN A 78 8.29 -0.17 15.65
C GLN A 78 9.04 -0.31 14.31
N ASP A 79 8.81 -1.40 13.57
CA ASP A 79 9.42 -1.68 12.27
C ASP A 79 8.56 -1.22 11.09
N PHE A 80 7.34 -0.78 11.36
CA PHE A 80 6.37 -0.38 10.35
C PHE A 80 5.83 1.01 10.62
N ILE A 81 5.69 1.78 9.55
CA ILE A 81 4.83 2.96 9.54
C ILE A 81 3.36 2.49 9.57
N PHE A 82 2.53 3.13 10.39
CA PHE A 82 1.09 2.91 10.37
C PHE A 82 0.47 3.79 9.28
N LEU A 83 0.13 3.21 8.13
CA LEU A 83 -0.41 3.93 6.99
C LEU A 83 -1.94 3.94 7.02
N THR A 84 -2.53 5.10 7.30
CA THR A 84 -3.97 5.32 7.12
C THR A 84 -4.26 5.52 5.64
N ASP A 85 -4.91 4.52 5.05
CA ASP A 85 -5.30 4.51 3.64
C ASP A 85 -6.53 5.39 3.38
N HIS A 86 -7.16 5.25 2.22
CA HIS A 86 -8.25 6.11 1.76
C HIS A 86 -9.39 6.25 2.77
N GLY A 87 -9.73 7.50 3.12
CA GLY A 87 -10.93 7.85 3.88
C GLY A 87 -10.75 8.78 5.05
N TRP A 88 -9.50 9.02 5.45
CA TRP A 88 -9.22 9.85 6.62
C TRP A 88 -9.49 11.35 6.39
N GLN A 89 -9.47 11.81 5.13
CA GLN A 89 -9.62 13.22 4.79
C GLN A 89 -11.08 13.70 4.77
N THR A 90 -11.26 15.01 4.98
CA THR A 90 -12.54 15.69 4.80
C THR A 90 -13.12 15.46 3.41
N LYS A 91 -14.40 15.08 3.38
CA LYS A 91 -15.16 14.88 2.14
C LYS A 91 -15.74 16.22 1.66
N ASP A 92 -15.95 17.17 2.57
CA ASP A 92 -16.50 18.51 2.32
C ASP A 92 -15.45 19.43 1.67
N ALA A 93 -15.79 19.98 0.50
CA ALA A 93 -14.92 20.89 -0.25
C ALA A 93 -14.67 22.20 0.51
N ASN A 94 -15.64 22.69 1.29
CA ASN A 94 -15.52 23.96 2.02
C ASN A 94 -14.54 23.87 3.19
N LYS A 95 -14.22 22.64 3.64
CA LYS A 95 -13.25 22.39 4.72
C LYS A 95 -11.82 22.13 4.22
N ARG A 96 -11.58 22.13 2.90
CA ARG A 96 -10.25 21.83 2.32
C ARG A 96 -9.34 23.06 2.41
N ILE A 97 -8.59 23.11 3.51
CA ILE A 97 -7.62 24.17 3.76
C ILE A 97 -6.43 23.98 2.81
N ALA A 98 -5.88 25.09 2.31
CA ALA A 98 -4.86 25.16 1.25
C ALA A 98 -5.29 24.69 -0.16
N GLY A 99 -6.60 24.45 -0.39
CA GLY A 99 -7.16 24.29 -1.74
C GLY A 99 -6.82 22.98 -2.47
N GLY A 100 -6.30 21.98 -1.77
CA GLY A 100 -5.98 20.67 -2.36
C GLY A 100 -7.21 19.94 -2.93
N PRO A 101 -7.02 18.98 -3.86
CA PRO A 101 -8.11 18.18 -4.42
C PRO A 101 -8.79 17.30 -3.35
N PRO A 102 -9.91 16.63 -3.68
CA PRO A 102 -10.70 15.86 -2.70
C PRO A 102 -9.92 14.89 -1.82
N PHE A 103 -8.84 14.30 -2.32
CA PHE A 103 -8.04 13.29 -1.62
C PHE A 103 -6.58 13.69 -1.41
N PHE A 104 -6.25 14.97 -1.61
CA PHE A 104 -4.91 15.50 -1.33
C PHE A 104 -5.03 16.89 -0.70
N ASN A 105 -5.74 16.97 0.43
CA ASN A 105 -5.96 18.21 1.17
C ASN A 105 -5.35 18.20 2.59
N LEU A 106 -4.94 17.03 3.09
CA LEU A 106 -4.34 16.84 4.42
C LEU A 106 -5.17 17.33 5.62
N VAL A 107 -6.48 17.46 5.47
CA VAL A 107 -7.40 17.81 6.55
C VAL A 107 -8.19 16.57 6.94
N ALA A 108 -8.05 16.09 8.18
CA ALA A 108 -8.81 14.93 8.65
C ALA A 108 -10.32 15.25 8.79
N GLU A 109 -11.20 14.29 8.55
CA GLU A 109 -12.65 14.47 8.74
C GLU A 109 -13.02 14.49 10.23
N PRO A 110 -13.52 15.61 10.79
CA PRO A 110 -13.79 15.71 12.23
C PRO A 110 -14.88 14.77 12.74
N SER A 111 -15.84 14.36 11.89
CA SER A 111 -16.84 13.37 12.30
C SER A 111 -16.26 11.98 12.50
N ASP A 112 -15.24 11.64 11.71
CA ASP A 112 -14.60 10.33 11.74
C ASP A 112 -13.52 10.31 12.84
N PHE A 113 -12.96 11.47 13.20
CA PHE A 113 -11.96 11.65 14.26
C PHE A 113 -12.29 12.80 15.23
N PRO A 114 -13.36 12.67 16.04
CA PRO A 114 -13.85 13.74 16.92
C PRO A 114 -12.82 14.17 17.97
N ARG A 115 -11.89 13.30 18.39
CA ARG A 115 -10.83 13.69 19.34
C ARG A 115 -9.90 14.80 18.83
N TYR A 116 -9.86 15.05 17.52
CA TYR A 116 -9.05 16.12 16.93
C TYR A 116 -9.89 17.32 16.48
N ALA A 117 -11.20 17.32 16.75
CA ALA A 117 -12.09 18.39 16.32
C ALA A 117 -11.68 19.75 16.91
N GLY A 118 -11.74 20.79 16.08
CA GLY A 118 -11.41 22.17 16.46
C GLY A 118 -9.91 22.51 16.42
N LEU A 119 -9.04 21.54 16.11
CA LEU A 119 -7.61 21.81 15.88
C LEU A 119 -7.35 22.24 14.43
N GLU A 120 -6.34 23.08 14.23
CA GLU A 120 -5.82 23.41 12.90
C GLU A 120 -5.21 22.17 12.22
N PRO A 121 -5.24 22.07 10.88
CA PRO A 121 -4.84 20.84 10.17
C PRO A 121 -3.46 20.28 10.56
N LYS A 122 -2.43 21.13 10.66
CA LYS A 122 -1.09 20.69 11.07
C LYS A 122 -1.04 20.15 12.51
N GLU A 123 -1.88 20.67 13.41
CA GLU A 123 -1.99 20.20 14.80
C GLU A 123 -2.74 18.87 14.86
N VAL A 124 -3.79 18.70 14.04
CA VAL A 124 -4.47 17.40 13.87
C VAL A 124 -3.46 16.34 13.44
N LEU A 125 -2.69 16.61 12.38
CA LEU A 125 -1.67 15.69 11.87
C LEU A 125 -0.62 15.36 12.94
N LYS A 126 -0.15 16.37 13.68
CA LYS A 126 0.81 16.18 14.76
C LYS A 126 0.24 15.28 15.85
N ARG A 127 -0.96 15.61 16.36
CA ARG A 127 -1.58 14.84 17.44
C ARG A 127 -1.90 13.41 17.01
N PHE A 128 -2.33 13.22 15.77
CA PHE A 128 -2.58 11.89 15.22
C PHE A 128 -1.29 11.07 15.13
N ASN A 129 -0.19 11.66 14.66
CA ASN A 129 1.11 10.99 14.66
C ASN A 129 1.58 10.65 16.09
N ASP A 130 1.43 11.57 17.06
CA ASP A 130 1.78 11.34 18.46
C ASP A 130 0.96 10.17 19.06
N ASP A 131 -0.35 10.14 18.84
CA ASP A 131 -1.24 9.06 19.30
C ASP A 131 -0.84 7.70 18.69
N ILE A 132 -0.52 7.65 17.39
CA ILE A 132 -0.04 6.43 16.71
C ILE A 132 1.32 5.97 17.27
N LYS A 133 2.27 6.88 17.49
CA LYS A 133 3.57 6.56 18.07
C LYS A 133 3.45 6.08 19.52
N SER A 134 2.49 6.62 20.28
CA SER A 134 2.23 6.17 21.66
C SER A 134 1.80 4.71 21.75
N LEU A 135 1.23 4.16 20.67
CA LEU A 135 0.88 2.74 20.53
C LEU A 135 2.05 1.84 20.10
N GLY A 136 3.24 2.41 19.91
CA GLY A 136 4.48 1.72 19.56
C GLY A 136 4.77 1.63 18.06
N TRP A 137 3.98 2.27 17.20
CA TRP A 137 4.27 2.37 15.76
C TRP A 137 5.42 3.34 15.50
N ASN A 138 6.13 3.13 14.40
CA ASN A 138 7.24 3.99 14.02
C ASN A 138 6.81 5.45 13.80
N SER A 139 5.78 5.63 12.97
CA SER A 139 5.19 6.92 12.59
C SER A 139 3.84 6.69 11.92
N LEU A 140 3.02 7.74 11.84
CA LEU A 140 1.89 7.83 10.94
C LEU A 140 2.36 8.04 9.49
N GLY A 141 1.84 7.22 8.58
CA GLY A 141 1.85 7.46 7.16
C GLY A 141 0.44 7.82 6.68
N ILE A 142 0.34 8.59 5.61
CA ILE A 142 -0.95 9.00 5.05
C ILE A 142 -1.06 8.64 3.57
N TRP A 143 -2.24 8.19 3.15
CA TRP A 143 -2.59 8.04 1.75
C TRP A 143 -3.16 9.34 1.18
N THR A 144 -2.80 9.68 -0.05
CA THR A 144 -3.36 10.80 -0.81
C THR A 144 -3.59 10.41 -2.28
N ARG A 145 -4.42 11.19 -2.98
CA ARG A 145 -4.64 11.02 -4.43
C ARG A 145 -4.91 12.33 -5.15
N GLY A 146 -4.33 12.44 -6.33
CA GLY A 146 -4.53 13.54 -7.27
C GLY A 146 -3.30 14.44 -7.41
N ASN A 147 -3.46 15.48 -8.23
CA ASN A 147 -2.40 16.42 -8.54
C ASN A 147 -2.51 17.65 -7.64
N VAL A 148 -1.37 18.14 -7.18
CA VAL A 148 -1.23 19.36 -6.40
C VAL A 148 -0.29 20.32 -7.12
N THR A 149 -0.52 21.62 -6.96
CA THR A 149 0.45 22.62 -7.40
C THR A 149 1.71 22.56 -6.52
N LEU A 150 2.81 23.18 -6.96
CA LEU A 150 4.01 23.28 -6.13
C LEU A 150 3.73 24.00 -4.80
N GLU A 151 2.95 25.07 -4.80
CA GLU A 151 2.59 25.82 -3.58
C GLU A 151 1.81 24.96 -2.58
N GLN A 152 0.83 24.20 -3.07
CA GLN A 152 0.08 23.24 -2.24
C GLN A 152 0.99 22.15 -1.68
N ALA A 153 1.84 21.58 -2.54
CA ALA A 153 2.80 20.57 -2.14
C ALA A 153 3.74 21.07 -1.03
N ARG A 154 4.28 22.30 -1.16
CA ARG A 154 5.11 22.93 -0.13
C ARG A 154 4.38 23.05 1.20
N THR A 155 3.15 23.57 1.17
CA THR A 155 2.31 23.70 2.38
C THR A 155 2.12 22.35 3.07
N PHE A 156 1.76 21.32 2.31
CA PHE A 156 1.53 19.97 2.85
C PHE A 156 2.81 19.32 3.38
N VAL A 157 3.95 19.53 2.71
CA VAL A 157 5.26 19.06 3.18
C VAL A 157 5.66 19.75 4.47
N GLU A 158 5.46 21.07 4.60
CA GLU A 158 5.70 21.83 5.83
C GLU A 158 4.84 21.32 7.00
N TRP A 159 3.55 21.06 6.74
CA TRP A 159 2.67 20.47 7.75
C TRP A 159 3.11 19.06 8.16
N SER A 160 3.54 18.24 7.21
CA SER A 160 4.04 16.89 7.50
C SER A 160 5.35 16.92 8.28
N LYS A 161 6.25 17.87 7.96
CA LYS A 161 7.49 18.10 8.72
C LYS A 161 7.17 18.51 10.16
N TYR A 162 6.27 19.48 10.34
CA TYR A 162 5.83 19.94 11.64
C TYR A 162 5.20 18.80 12.48
N ALA A 163 4.36 17.99 11.85
CA ALA A 163 3.68 16.87 12.48
C ALA A 163 4.58 15.64 12.73
N GLY A 164 5.75 15.58 12.09
CA GLY A 164 6.61 14.40 12.09
C GLY A 164 6.03 13.21 11.31
N ILE A 165 5.15 13.47 10.32
CA ILE A 165 4.65 12.45 9.38
C ILE A 165 5.77 12.11 8.40
N ARG A 166 6.00 10.82 8.18
CA ARG A 166 7.17 10.36 7.43
C ARG A 166 6.88 9.72 6.09
N TYR A 167 5.62 9.47 5.77
CA TYR A 167 5.29 8.68 4.60
C TYR A 167 4.01 9.16 3.93
N TRP A 168 4.09 9.44 2.63
CA TRP A 168 2.93 9.67 1.78
C TRP A 168 2.82 8.56 0.75
N LYS A 169 1.68 7.87 0.76
CA LYS A 169 1.28 6.97 -0.33
C LYS A 169 0.44 7.75 -1.33
N ILE A 170 0.99 8.04 -2.51
CA ILE A 170 0.35 8.89 -3.52
C ILE A 170 -0.21 8.02 -4.65
N ASP A 171 -1.52 7.90 -4.71
CA ASP A 171 -2.23 7.21 -5.79
C ASP A 171 -2.63 8.19 -6.89
N GLY A 172 -2.44 7.81 -8.16
CA GLY A 172 -2.95 8.59 -9.31
C GLY A 172 -2.61 10.08 -9.26
N GLY A 173 -1.42 10.41 -8.78
CA GLY A 173 -0.95 11.79 -8.58
C GLY A 173 -0.03 12.29 -9.67
N ASP A 174 0.70 13.35 -9.35
CA ASP A 174 1.52 14.09 -10.31
C ASP A 174 2.77 13.32 -10.73
N THR A 175 2.63 12.50 -11.78
CA THR A 175 3.71 11.73 -12.42
C THR A 175 4.37 12.47 -13.59
N ASN A 176 4.08 13.77 -13.75
CA ASN A 176 4.65 14.59 -14.82
C ASN A 176 5.59 15.64 -14.22
N GLU A 177 5.07 16.47 -13.31
CA GLU A 177 5.82 17.57 -12.69
C GLU A 177 6.48 17.16 -11.38
N PHE A 178 6.02 16.10 -10.72
CA PHE A 178 6.51 15.62 -9.42
C PHE A 178 6.63 16.75 -8.37
N ASN A 179 5.62 17.61 -8.27
CA ASN A 179 5.63 18.79 -7.38
C ASN A 179 5.86 18.44 -5.91
N ALA A 180 5.26 17.34 -5.42
CA ALA A 180 5.51 16.84 -4.06
C ALA A 180 6.97 16.43 -3.86
N PHE A 181 7.57 15.77 -4.85
CA PHE A 181 8.99 15.42 -4.80
C PHE A 181 9.87 16.67 -4.78
N LYS A 182 9.64 17.64 -5.68
CA LYS A 182 10.37 18.91 -5.70
C LYS A 182 10.28 19.64 -4.35
N ALA A 183 9.08 19.73 -3.77
CA ALA A 183 8.87 20.37 -2.47
C ALA A 183 9.59 19.64 -1.31
N LYS A 184 9.52 18.30 -1.24
CA LYS A 184 10.21 17.55 -0.16
C LYS A 184 11.72 17.68 -0.23
N GLN A 185 12.31 17.75 -1.42
CA GLN A 185 13.76 17.85 -1.58
C GLN A 185 14.30 19.14 -0.94
N GLU A 186 13.52 20.22 -0.93
CA GLU A 186 13.91 21.48 -0.32
C GLU A 186 13.55 21.55 1.18
N ILE A 187 12.34 21.11 1.54
CA ILE A 187 11.76 21.40 2.86
C ILE A 187 11.98 20.25 3.84
N TYR A 188 11.81 19.01 3.40
CA TYR A 188 11.81 17.82 4.26
C TYR A 188 12.31 16.57 3.53
N PRO A 189 13.63 16.45 3.28
CA PRO A 189 14.21 15.36 2.50
C PRO A 189 13.94 13.96 3.07
N GLU A 190 13.66 13.85 4.36
CA GLU A 190 13.38 12.59 5.07
C GLU A 190 11.93 12.10 4.89
N LEU A 191 11.02 12.93 4.36
CA LEU A 191 9.66 12.49 3.99
C LEU A 191 9.75 11.48 2.85
N ILE A 192 9.19 10.29 3.04
CA ILE A 192 9.17 9.23 2.02
C ILE A 192 7.93 9.40 1.14
N LEU A 193 8.12 9.54 -0.17
CA LEU A 193 7.03 9.55 -1.15
C LEU A 193 6.97 8.22 -1.90
N GLU A 194 5.83 7.55 -1.82
CA GLU A 194 5.51 6.36 -2.61
C GLU A 194 4.62 6.71 -3.78
N TYR A 195 5.12 6.47 -4.99
CA TYR A 195 4.37 6.67 -6.23
C TYR A 195 3.94 5.36 -6.88
N ILE A 196 2.97 5.47 -7.79
CA ILE A 196 2.49 4.41 -8.67
C ILE A 196 2.08 5.02 -10.01
N THR A 197 2.35 4.34 -11.12
CA THR A 197 1.91 4.76 -12.47
C THR A 197 0.47 4.37 -12.80
N GLY A 198 -0.14 3.55 -11.94
CA GLY A 198 -1.38 2.82 -12.19
C GLY A 198 -1.14 1.62 -13.10
N ALA A 199 -1.17 0.40 -12.57
CA ALA A 199 -0.92 -0.81 -13.34
C ALA A 199 -2.09 -1.26 -14.25
N GLY A 200 -3.14 -0.45 -14.41
CA GLY A 200 -4.28 -0.78 -15.28
C GLY A 200 -5.12 -1.99 -14.86
N GLY A 201 -4.86 -2.59 -13.70
CA GLY A 201 -5.58 -3.73 -13.15
C GLY A 201 -4.77 -4.53 -12.15
N ASN A 202 -5.44 -5.51 -11.52
CA ASN A 202 -4.88 -6.43 -10.53
C ASN A 202 -4.23 -7.69 -11.14
N LEU A 203 -4.27 -7.82 -12.46
CA LEU A 203 -3.60 -8.88 -13.23
C LEU A 203 -2.65 -8.22 -14.23
N ASN A 204 -1.60 -8.95 -14.62
CA ASN A 204 -0.79 -8.51 -15.75
C ASN A 204 -1.54 -8.71 -17.09
N PRO A 205 -1.15 -8.00 -18.17
CA PRO A 205 -1.76 -8.15 -19.49
C PRO A 205 -1.71 -9.58 -20.00
N LYS A 206 -2.60 -9.90 -20.94
CA LYS A 206 -2.66 -11.21 -21.62
C LYS A 206 -2.81 -12.42 -20.67
N TRP A 207 -3.31 -12.19 -19.44
CA TRP A 207 -3.57 -13.24 -18.45
C TRP A 207 -4.55 -14.32 -18.92
N ASP A 208 -5.41 -14.00 -19.90
CA ASP A 208 -6.39 -14.92 -20.49
C ASP A 208 -5.89 -15.65 -21.74
N GLN A 209 -4.60 -15.53 -22.06
CA GLN A 209 -3.96 -16.13 -23.23
C GLN A 209 -3.04 -17.29 -22.81
N GLN A 210 -2.81 -18.21 -23.74
CA GLN A 210 -1.81 -19.26 -23.59
C GLN A 210 -0.49 -18.78 -24.16
N LEU A 211 0.43 -18.41 -23.27
CA LEU A 211 1.74 -17.85 -23.61
C LEU A 211 2.82 -18.60 -22.83
N ASP A 212 4.03 -18.62 -23.38
CA ASP A 212 5.22 -19.18 -22.72
C ASP A 212 5.83 -18.21 -21.69
N SER A 213 5.20 -17.04 -21.49
CA SER A 213 5.57 -16.04 -20.49
C SER A 213 4.35 -15.32 -19.94
N TYR A 214 4.50 -14.71 -18.76
CA TYR A 214 3.49 -13.85 -18.17
C TYR A 214 3.94 -12.38 -18.22
N PRO A 215 3.73 -11.66 -19.35
CA PRO A 215 4.31 -10.32 -19.52
C PRO A 215 3.69 -9.33 -18.54
N SER A 216 4.50 -8.49 -17.88
CA SER A 216 3.93 -7.44 -17.02
C SER A 216 3.60 -6.16 -17.77
N VAL A 217 2.91 -5.25 -17.08
CA VAL A 217 2.64 -3.89 -17.58
C VAL A 217 3.90 -3.04 -17.76
N TYR A 218 5.03 -3.45 -17.17
CA TYR A 218 6.32 -2.74 -17.19
C TYR A 218 7.32 -3.37 -18.17
N GLU A 219 6.86 -4.24 -19.07
CA GLU A 219 7.71 -4.82 -20.12
C GLU A 219 8.42 -3.74 -20.95
N ILE A 220 9.63 -4.06 -21.43
CA ILE A 220 10.42 -3.17 -22.31
C ILE A 220 9.63 -2.91 -23.60
N GLY A 221 9.50 -1.64 -23.99
CA GLY A 221 8.67 -1.21 -25.11
C GLY A 221 7.18 -1.07 -24.78
N GLY A 222 6.77 -1.42 -23.55
CA GLY A 222 5.40 -1.31 -23.08
C GLY A 222 4.98 0.13 -22.76
N LYS A 223 3.66 0.36 -22.74
CA LYS A 223 3.07 1.71 -22.54
C LYS A 223 3.44 2.37 -21.21
N LEU A 224 3.67 1.59 -20.15
CA LEU A 224 4.02 2.11 -18.83
C LEU A 224 5.53 2.10 -18.56
N GLN A 225 6.37 1.72 -19.53
CA GLN A 225 7.81 1.68 -19.35
C GLN A 225 8.35 3.06 -18.93
N GLN A 226 8.15 4.09 -19.78
CA GLN A 226 8.69 5.42 -19.50
C GLN A 226 8.07 6.07 -18.23
N PRO A 227 6.74 6.07 -18.04
CA PRO A 227 6.16 6.58 -16.80
C PRO A 227 6.70 5.91 -15.52
N MET A 228 6.98 4.60 -15.59
CA MET A 228 7.58 3.86 -14.47
C MET A 228 9.00 4.32 -14.21
N LEU A 229 9.84 4.43 -15.25
CA LEU A 229 11.22 4.90 -15.13
C LEU A 229 11.30 6.35 -14.62
N ASP A 230 10.34 7.20 -15.01
CA ASP A 230 10.26 8.58 -14.52
C ASP A 230 9.89 8.62 -13.03
N CYS A 231 8.93 7.80 -12.58
CA CYS A 231 8.60 7.67 -11.17
C CYS A 231 9.80 7.16 -10.35
N LEU A 232 10.57 6.19 -10.85
CA LEU A 232 11.74 5.65 -10.16
C LEU A 232 12.87 6.67 -9.95
N GLN A 233 12.90 7.74 -10.75
CA GLN A 233 13.87 8.84 -10.60
C GLN A 233 13.38 9.92 -9.64
N HIS A 234 12.06 10.06 -9.46
CA HIS A 234 11.41 11.17 -8.76
C HIS A 234 10.50 10.72 -7.61
N SER A 235 10.82 9.60 -6.98
CA SER A 235 10.18 9.13 -5.76
C SER A 235 11.17 8.38 -4.88
N ASP A 236 10.84 8.21 -3.61
CA ASP A 236 11.67 7.43 -2.68
C ASP A 236 11.29 5.95 -2.73
N THR A 237 10.02 5.65 -3.04
CA THR A 237 9.51 4.29 -3.16
C THR A 237 8.55 4.15 -4.34
N PHE A 238 8.56 2.98 -4.96
CA PHE A 238 7.69 2.67 -6.09
C PHE A 238 6.96 1.36 -5.87
N ARG A 239 5.64 1.40 -5.95
CA ARG A 239 4.80 0.23 -5.67
C ARG A 239 4.57 -0.60 -6.94
N THR A 240 4.58 -1.93 -6.83
CA THR A 240 4.32 -2.85 -7.96
C THR A 240 2.87 -3.37 -8.04
N TYR A 241 2.00 -2.75 -7.25
CA TYR A 241 0.54 -2.95 -7.16
C TYR A 241 -0.19 -2.42 -8.41
N ASP A 242 -1.42 -2.82 -8.77
CA ASP A 242 -2.43 -3.66 -8.11
C ASP A 242 -2.22 -5.16 -8.34
N ALA A 243 -2.48 -6.05 -7.37
CA ALA A 243 -2.30 -7.49 -7.56
C ALA A 243 -3.43 -8.33 -6.94
N SER A 244 -3.92 -9.30 -7.73
CA SER A 244 -5.04 -10.17 -7.37
C SER A 244 -4.65 -11.21 -6.30
N PRO A 245 -5.53 -11.59 -5.37
CA PRO A 245 -5.18 -12.42 -4.21
C PRO A 245 -4.50 -13.74 -4.52
N LEU A 246 -5.00 -14.45 -5.52
CA LEU A 246 -4.48 -15.76 -5.90
C LEU A 246 -3.13 -15.66 -6.61
N LEU A 247 -2.86 -14.54 -7.28
CA LEU A 247 -1.68 -14.32 -8.11
C LEU A 247 -0.73 -13.24 -7.55
N MET A 248 -0.95 -12.77 -6.32
CA MET A 248 -0.23 -11.62 -5.75
C MET A 248 1.28 -11.78 -5.91
N SER A 249 1.82 -12.91 -5.44
CA SER A 249 3.26 -13.22 -5.55
C SER A 249 3.76 -13.23 -7.00
N VAL A 250 3.03 -13.84 -7.92
CA VAL A 250 3.47 -13.99 -9.32
C VAL A 250 3.41 -12.65 -10.05
N THR A 251 2.33 -11.90 -9.86
CA THR A 251 2.14 -10.58 -10.46
C THR A 251 3.19 -9.58 -9.95
N THR A 252 3.42 -9.49 -8.64
CA THR A 252 4.40 -8.56 -8.08
C THR A 252 5.83 -9.00 -8.41
N LEU A 253 6.14 -10.29 -8.37
CA LEU A 253 7.47 -10.81 -8.76
C LEU A 253 7.78 -10.49 -10.22
N ARG A 254 6.83 -10.71 -11.14
CA ARG A 254 7.05 -10.40 -12.55
C ARG A 254 7.25 -8.90 -12.79
N ARG A 255 6.41 -8.05 -12.19
CA ARG A 255 6.54 -6.59 -12.32
C ARG A 255 7.89 -6.11 -11.77
N THR A 256 8.29 -6.66 -10.63
CA THR A 256 9.59 -6.37 -10.01
C THR A 256 10.75 -6.83 -10.91
N HIS A 257 10.66 -8.04 -11.48
CA HIS A 257 11.63 -8.56 -12.44
C HIS A 257 11.83 -7.62 -13.63
N ASP A 258 10.75 -7.20 -14.29
CA ASP A 258 10.84 -6.33 -15.46
C ASP A 258 11.45 -4.97 -15.09
N ILE A 259 11.12 -4.42 -13.93
CA ILE A 259 11.71 -3.17 -13.44
C ILE A 259 13.21 -3.33 -13.17
N LEU A 260 13.62 -4.32 -12.36
CA LEU A 260 15.02 -4.52 -11.97
C LEU A 260 15.91 -4.85 -13.18
N LYS A 261 15.41 -5.63 -14.15
CA LYS A 261 16.12 -5.94 -15.40
C LYS A 261 16.52 -4.67 -16.17
N GLN A 262 15.68 -3.63 -16.11
CA GLN A 262 15.88 -2.36 -16.82
C GLN A 262 16.68 -1.33 -16.04
N THR A 263 16.69 -1.43 -14.71
CA THR A 263 17.15 -0.35 -13.81
C THR A 263 18.46 -0.67 -13.11
N GLN A 264 18.83 -1.94 -12.99
CA GLN A 264 20.10 -2.37 -12.37
C GLN A 264 21.31 -1.56 -12.86
N GLN A 265 22.24 -1.30 -11.93
CA GLN A 265 23.47 -0.54 -12.16
C GLN A 265 23.27 0.89 -12.71
N GLN A 266 22.13 1.52 -12.42
CA GLN A 266 21.84 2.90 -12.81
C GLN A 266 21.33 3.70 -11.63
N ALA A 267 22.25 4.32 -10.89
CA ALA A 267 22.00 5.09 -9.67
C ALA A 267 20.96 6.23 -9.79
N ARG A 268 20.59 6.64 -11.02
CA ARG A 268 19.50 7.59 -11.25
C ARG A 268 18.14 7.05 -10.77
N TYR A 269 17.94 5.73 -10.82
CA TYR A 269 16.73 5.06 -10.36
C TYR A 269 16.83 4.79 -8.85
N ARG A 270 16.49 5.81 -8.08
CA ARG A 270 16.70 5.87 -6.64
C ARG A 270 15.61 5.20 -5.80
N SER A 271 14.44 4.97 -6.38
CA SER A 271 13.31 4.45 -5.62
C SER A 271 13.53 3.00 -5.21
N ILE A 272 13.12 2.68 -3.99
CA ILE A 272 13.06 1.31 -3.50
C ILE A 272 11.70 0.70 -3.88
N LEU A 273 11.71 -0.52 -4.41
CA LEU A 273 10.48 -1.18 -4.84
C LEU A 273 9.67 -1.67 -3.63
N ASN A 274 8.34 -1.62 -3.73
CA ASN A 274 7.41 -2.17 -2.76
C ASN A 274 6.53 -3.24 -3.41
N VAL A 275 6.60 -4.46 -2.87
CA VAL A 275 5.96 -5.67 -3.45
C VAL A 275 4.65 -6.05 -2.79
N GLN A 276 3.91 -5.06 -2.27
CA GLN A 276 2.65 -5.28 -1.57
C GLN A 276 2.88 -6.12 -0.30
N ASP A 277 2.09 -7.18 -0.06
CA ASP A 277 2.10 -7.93 1.20
C ASP A 277 2.75 -9.32 1.06
N ASP A 278 3.87 -9.38 0.34
CA ASP A 278 4.68 -10.60 0.15
C ASP A 278 6.05 -10.49 0.83
N CYS A 279 6.09 -10.84 2.12
CA CYS A 279 7.33 -10.78 2.90
C CYS A 279 8.44 -11.69 2.38
N ASN A 280 8.11 -12.85 1.80
CA ASN A 280 9.14 -13.78 1.33
C ASN A 280 9.78 -13.31 0.03
N VAL A 281 8.96 -12.80 -0.91
CA VAL A 281 9.47 -12.15 -2.12
C VAL A 281 10.31 -10.93 -1.74
N ALA A 282 9.86 -10.14 -0.77
CA ALA A 282 10.60 -8.98 -0.31
C ALA A 282 11.99 -9.32 0.27
N ILE A 283 12.08 -10.39 1.08
CA ILE A 283 13.37 -10.90 1.60
C ILE A 283 14.29 -11.32 0.45
N GLY A 284 13.78 -12.11 -0.49
CA GLY A 284 14.59 -12.66 -1.58
C GLY A 284 15.11 -11.61 -2.55
N LEU A 285 14.38 -10.51 -2.73
CA LEU A 285 14.73 -9.44 -3.67
C LEU A 285 15.36 -8.21 -3.00
N GLY A 286 15.35 -8.11 -1.67
CA GLY A 286 15.85 -6.94 -0.95
C GLY A 286 15.00 -5.68 -1.18
N VAL A 287 13.68 -5.82 -1.11
CA VAL A 287 12.69 -4.77 -1.40
C VAL A 287 11.72 -4.57 -0.22
N LEU A 288 10.85 -3.57 -0.29
CA LEU A 288 9.94 -3.17 0.79
C LEU A 288 8.62 -3.96 0.79
N VAL A 289 7.95 -3.95 1.95
CA VAL A 289 6.62 -4.51 2.18
C VAL A 289 5.63 -3.44 2.59
N ALA A 290 4.49 -3.44 1.91
CA ALA A 290 3.24 -2.80 2.28
C ALA A 290 2.30 -3.86 2.90
N SER A 291 2.53 -4.19 4.16
CA SER A 291 1.71 -5.21 4.84
C SER A 291 0.31 -4.67 5.07
N LYS A 292 -0.67 -5.54 5.02
CA LYS A 292 -2.08 -5.26 5.25
C LYS A 292 -2.73 -6.42 6.02
N ARG A 293 -1.91 -7.26 6.66
CA ARG A 293 -2.32 -8.46 7.40
C ARG A 293 -3.13 -8.07 8.63
N HIS A 294 -4.22 -8.78 8.89
CA HIS A 294 -4.98 -8.68 10.13
C HIS A 294 -5.28 -10.08 10.68
N PRO A 295 -5.44 -10.24 12.01
CA PRO A 295 -5.66 -11.54 12.65
C PRO A 295 -7.14 -11.98 12.70
N ASN A 296 -8.08 -11.13 12.27
CA ASN A 296 -9.51 -11.34 12.47
C ASN A 296 -10.08 -12.52 11.65
N PHE A 297 -11.04 -13.24 12.22
CA PHE A 297 -11.71 -14.39 11.59
C PHE A 297 -13.21 -14.31 11.81
N ASP A 298 -13.98 -14.73 10.80
CA ASP A 298 -15.43 -14.89 10.86
C ASP A 298 -16.19 -13.61 11.28
N GLU A 299 -15.54 -12.45 11.21
CA GLU A 299 -16.18 -11.16 11.46
C GLU A 299 -16.95 -10.66 10.23
N ARG A 300 -16.72 -11.27 9.07
CA ARG A 300 -17.54 -11.06 7.87
C ARG A 300 -17.55 -12.32 7.03
N THR A 301 -18.74 -12.91 6.89
CA THR A 301 -18.94 -14.09 6.05
C THR A 301 -19.74 -13.76 4.79
N LEU A 302 -19.63 -14.62 3.80
CA LEU A 302 -20.56 -14.73 2.67
C LEU A 302 -21.04 -16.18 2.69
N GLN A 303 -22.35 -16.42 2.69
CA GLN A 303 -22.92 -17.77 2.70
C GLN A 303 -22.30 -18.69 3.78
N GLY A 304 -22.09 -18.14 4.99
CA GLY A 304 -21.51 -18.86 6.13
C GLY A 304 -20.00 -19.15 6.05
N ARG A 305 -19.28 -18.58 5.07
CA ARG A 305 -17.82 -18.73 4.91
C ARG A 305 -17.13 -17.38 5.05
N ASP A 306 -16.07 -17.33 5.86
CA ASP A 306 -15.18 -16.16 5.99
C ASP A 306 -14.73 -15.64 4.61
N LEU A 307 -15.03 -14.36 4.34
CA LEU A 307 -14.80 -13.73 3.05
C LEU A 307 -13.62 -12.77 3.12
N HIS A 308 -12.51 -13.15 2.50
CA HIS A 308 -11.27 -12.39 2.52
C HIS A 308 -10.59 -12.36 1.15
N HIS A 309 -10.64 -11.22 0.46
CA HIS A 309 -10.11 -11.05 -0.90
C HIS A 309 -8.71 -10.41 -0.94
N GLN A 310 -7.77 -10.79 -0.08
CA GLN A 310 -6.38 -10.31 -0.18
C GLN A 310 -5.37 -11.42 -0.51
N LEU A 311 -5.43 -12.56 0.17
CA LEU A 311 -4.73 -13.79 -0.25
C LEU A 311 -5.69 -14.95 -0.06
N SER A 312 -5.88 -15.73 -1.12
CA SER A 312 -6.71 -16.91 -1.09
C SER A 312 -5.86 -18.20 -1.06
N GLY A 313 -6.52 -19.35 -0.90
CA GLY A 313 -5.86 -20.66 -0.81
C GLY A 313 -5.21 -20.96 0.55
N LYS A 314 -4.15 -21.79 0.54
CA LYS A 314 -3.49 -22.32 1.75
C LYS A 314 -2.63 -21.27 2.49
N ARG A 315 -2.43 -20.09 1.91
CA ARG A 315 -1.64 -18.99 2.47
C ARG A 315 -2.51 -17.87 3.08
N ARG A 316 -3.58 -18.24 3.80
CA ARG A 316 -4.46 -17.26 4.47
C ARG A 316 -3.69 -16.30 5.37
N MET A 317 -3.91 -15.00 5.20
CA MET A 317 -3.18 -13.95 5.89
C MET A 317 -3.41 -13.92 7.38
N GLN A 318 -4.62 -14.26 7.81
CA GLN A 318 -5.01 -14.15 9.21
C GLN A 318 -4.24 -15.13 10.11
N LYS A 319 -3.62 -16.16 9.50
CA LYS A 319 -2.72 -17.11 10.19
C LYS A 319 -1.24 -16.70 10.12
N ARG A 320 -0.91 -15.56 9.49
CA ARG A 320 0.46 -15.22 9.06
C ARG A 320 0.91 -13.82 9.44
N ILE A 321 0.20 -13.12 10.33
CA ILE A 321 0.63 -11.79 10.81
C ILE A 321 2.08 -11.81 11.35
N ASN A 322 2.50 -12.92 11.96
CA ASN A 322 3.86 -13.11 12.46
C ASN A 322 4.95 -13.08 11.38
N GLU A 323 4.64 -13.36 10.10
CA GLU A 323 5.66 -13.23 9.05
C GLU A 323 5.99 -11.76 8.78
N ALA A 324 5.01 -10.84 8.89
CA ALA A 324 5.28 -9.40 8.80
C ALA A 324 6.12 -8.92 9.99
N GLU A 325 5.82 -9.37 11.22
CA GLU A 325 6.65 -9.05 12.39
C GLU A 325 8.09 -9.55 12.25
N ARG A 326 8.28 -10.76 11.70
CA ARG A 326 9.62 -11.32 11.43
C ARG A 326 10.32 -10.54 10.31
N PHE A 327 9.59 -10.16 9.27
CA PHE A 327 10.10 -9.35 8.17
C PHE A 327 10.62 -8.00 8.66
N GLY A 328 9.86 -7.30 9.52
CA GLY A 328 10.29 -6.03 10.10
C GLY A 328 11.64 -6.13 10.81
N ARG A 329 11.85 -7.20 11.58
CA ARG A 329 13.14 -7.48 12.23
C ARG A 329 14.24 -7.88 11.23
N TRP A 330 13.91 -8.67 10.22
CA TRP A 330 14.85 -9.04 9.15
C TRP A 330 15.37 -7.82 8.39
N ALA A 331 14.48 -6.88 8.08
CA ALA A 331 14.83 -5.65 7.36
C ALA A 331 15.82 -4.74 8.12
N ARG A 332 16.02 -4.96 9.42
CA ARG A 332 17.07 -4.30 10.21
C ARG A 332 18.46 -4.86 9.93
N ILE A 333 18.54 -6.14 9.58
CA ILE A 333 19.78 -6.86 9.26
C ILE A 333 20.10 -6.67 7.77
N ALA A 334 19.09 -6.80 6.93
CA ALA A 334 19.19 -6.69 5.47
C ALA A 334 18.21 -5.61 4.98
N PRO A 335 18.59 -4.33 5.03
CA PRO A 335 17.75 -3.25 4.54
C PRO A 335 17.53 -3.36 3.03
N ALA A 336 16.39 -2.85 2.57
CA ALA A 336 16.08 -2.79 1.15
C ALA A 336 16.98 -1.78 0.41
N PHE A 337 17.19 -2.00 -0.88
CA PHE A 337 18.05 -1.16 -1.72
C PHE A 337 17.30 -0.56 -2.92
N PRO A 338 17.75 0.61 -3.42
CA PRO A 338 17.22 1.23 -4.63
C PRO A 338 17.20 0.28 -5.84
N ALA A 339 16.22 0.44 -6.73
CA ALA A 339 16.11 -0.36 -7.95
C ALA A 339 17.34 -0.20 -8.88
N GLY A 340 18.01 0.94 -8.81
CA GLY A 340 19.22 1.26 -9.54
C GLY A 340 20.51 0.61 -9.01
N ASP A 341 20.48 0.04 -7.81
CA ASP A 341 21.67 -0.41 -7.11
C ASP A 341 21.91 -1.92 -7.31
N GLY A 342 23.19 -2.27 -7.51
CA GLY A 342 23.62 -3.66 -7.64
C GLY A 342 23.30 -4.31 -8.98
N VAL A 343 23.47 -5.63 -9.03
CA VAL A 343 23.24 -6.47 -10.21
C VAL A 343 22.00 -7.32 -9.96
N TYR A 344 21.11 -7.37 -10.94
CA TYR A 344 19.93 -8.21 -10.92
C TYR A 344 20.14 -9.44 -11.80
N VAL A 345 20.02 -10.62 -11.21
CA VAL A 345 20.13 -11.91 -11.90
C VAL A 345 18.78 -12.60 -11.87
N SER A 346 18.38 -13.13 -13.03
CA SER A 346 17.17 -13.92 -13.20
C SER A 346 17.47 -15.15 -14.06
N SER A 347 16.67 -16.19 -13.93
CA SER A 347 16.74 -17.34 -14.85
C SER A 347 16.25 -16.92 -16.25
N GLU A 348 16.83 -17.52 -17.29
CA GLU A 348 16.30 -17.46 -18.65
C GLU A 348 15.07 -18.38 -18.84
N HIS A 349 14.75 -19.21 -17.83
CA HIS A 349 13.59 -20.09 -17.85
C HIS A 349 12.44 -19.51 -17.02
N GLU A 350 11.29 -19.33 -17.66
CA GLU A 350 10.04 -18.99 -16.98
C GLU A 350 9.25 -20.26 -16.63
N LEU A 351 8.71 -20.30 -15.42
CA LEU A 351 7.75 -21.31 -15.00
C LEU A 351 6.34 -20.74 -15.20
N VAL A 352 5.61 -21.32 -16.14
CA VAL A 352 4.24 -20.93 -16.44
C VAL A 352 3.28 -21.99 -15.91
N ASP A 353 2.28 -21.54 -15.15
CA ASP A 353 1.22 -22.38 -14.60
C ASP A 353 -0.14 -21.69 -14.80
N ARG A 354 -1.23 -22.42 -14.56
CA ARG A 354 -2.60 -21.95 -14.72
C ARG A 354 -3.33 -22.00 -13.39
N CYS A 355 -4.08 -20.93 -13.10
CA CYS A 355 -4.99 -20.90 -11.96
C CYS A 355 -6.40 -20.52 -12.43
N GLN A 356 -7.41 -21.06 -11.75
CA GLN A 356 -8.80 -20.70 -11.99
C GLN A 356 -9.31 -19.86 -10.81
N PHE A 357 -9.86 -18.70 -11.11
CA PHE A 357 -10.52 -17.85 -10.12
C PHE A 357 -11.93 -18.35 -9.81
N THR A 358 -12.26 -18.42 -8.53
CA THR A 358 -13.64 -18.51 -8.05
C THR A 358 -14.07 -17.19 -7.42
N GLN A 359 -15.36 -17.07 -7.11
CA GLN A 359 -15.91 -15.89 -6.40
C GLN A 359 -15.25 -15.62 -5.04
N TRP A 360 -14.49 -16.59 -4.50
CA TRP A 360 -13.77 -16.47 -3.24
C TRP A 360 -12.33 -15.96 -3.39
N ASP A 361 -11.83 -15.91 -4.63
CA ASP A 361 -10.41 -15.63 -4.92
C ASP A 361 -10.18 -14.20 -5.43
N THR A 362 -11.23 -13.47 -5.79
CA THR A 362 -11.12 -12.11 -6.33
C THR A 362 -12.35 -11.28 -6.00
N TRP A 363 -12.14 -9.98 -5.77
CA TRP A 363 -13.20 -8.99 -5.70
C TRP A 363 -13.67 -8.55 -7.10
N ASP A 364 -12.84 -8.75 -8.12
CA ASP A 364 -13.16 -8.39 -9.50
C ASP A 364 -13.91 -9.54 -10.18
N VAL A 365 -15.23 -9.42 -10.16
CA VAL A 365 -16.16 -10.40 -10.76
C VAL A 365 -16.01 -10.53 -12.27
N GLN A 366 -15.34 -9.59 -12.96
CA GLN A 366 -15.11 -9.67 -14.40
C GLN A 366 -14.14 -10.80 -14.78
N HIS A 367 -13.36 -11.28 -13.82
CA HIS A 367 -12.40 -12.36 -14.00
C HIS A 367 -12.96 -13.74 -13.64
N LEU A 368 -14.22 -13.81 -13.18
CA LEU A 368 -14.88 -15.08 -12.92
C LEU A 368 -15.22 -15.76 -14.24
N TRP A 369 -14.64 -16.93 -14.45
CA TRP A 369 -15.01 -17.79 -15.57
C TRP A 369 -16.46 -18.25 -15.39
N GLN A 370 -17.39 -17.60 -16.08
CA GLN A 370 -18.74 -18.13 -16.24
C GLN A 370 -18.68 -19.19 -17.33
N SER A 371 -18.77 -20.46 -16.94
CA SER A 371 -18.98 -21.55 -17.89
C SER A 371 -20.22 -21.25 -18.74
N GLY A 372 -20.03 -20.89 -20.01
CA GLY A 372 -21.10 -20.88 -21.01
C GLY A 372 -21.76 -19.54 -21.39
N GLN A 373 -21.17 -18.38 -21.13
CA GLN A 373 -21.68 -17.10 -21.66
C GLN A 373 -20.59 -16.34 -22.46
N PRO A 374 -20.84 -15.95 -23.72
CA PRO A 374 -19.88 -15.17 -24.49
C PRO A 374 -19.67 -13.78 -23.85
N LYS A 375 -18.41 -13.32 -23.82
CA LYS A 375 -18.03 -11.97 -23.36
C LYS A 375 -18.91 -10.93 -24.07
N ARG A 376 -19.67 -10.11 -23.32
CA ARG A 376 -20.26 -8.90 -23.88
C ARG A 376 -19.12 -7.98 -24.36
N PRO A 377 -19.20 -7.40 -25.56
CA PRO A 377 -18.17 -6.50 -26.06
C PRO A 377 -17.95 -5.33 -25.11
N ARG A 378 -16.70 -4.87 -25.01
CA ARG A 378 -16.35 -3.62 -24.34
C ARG A 378 -17.07 -2.47 -25.05
N HIS A 379 -18.08 -1.88 -24.43
CA HIS A 379 -18.46 -0.51 -24.77
C HIS A 379 -17.38 0.40 -24.19
N HIS A 380 -16.48 0.87 -25.05
CA HIS A 380 -15.67 2.04 -24.77
C HIS A 380 -16.61 3.24 -24.61
N GLY A 381 -17.01 3.53 -23.37
CA GLY A 381 -17.57 4.83 -23.02
C GLY A 381 -16.48 5.89 -23.21
N PRO A 382 -16.78 7.04 -23.81
CA PRO A 382 -15.77 8.03 -24.17
C PRO A 382 -15.07 8.57 -22.94
N GLN A 383 -13.74 8.56 -22.99
CA GLN A 383 -12.90 9.41 -22.15
C GLN A 383 -13.26 10.86 -22.48
N HIS A 384 -13.93 11.55 -21.56
CA HIS A 384 -14.08 12.99 -21.67
C HIS A 384 -12.72 13.65 -21.47
N ALA A 385 -12.04 13.90 -22.58
CA ALA A 385 -11.05 14.95 -22.70
C ALA A 385 -11.77 16.28 -22.55
N ALA A 386 -11.61 16.95 -21.41
CA ALA A 386 -11.96 18.36 -21.28
C ALA A 386 -10.80 19.18 -21.86
N ALA A 387 -10.85 19.37 -23.18
CA ALA A 387 -10.05 20.38 -23.86
C ALA A 387 -10.58 21.78 -23.50
N GLN A 388 -9.65 22.68 -23.21
CA GLN A 388 -9.86 24.11 -23.11
C GLN A 388 -10.43 24.65 -24.42
N SER A 389 -11.43 25.53 -24.36
CA SER A 389 -11.63 26.55 -25.38
C SER A 389 -11.94 27.87 -24.71
N ARG A 390 -11.04 28.83 -24.95
CA ARG A 390 -11.23 30.26 -24.74
C ARG A 390 -12.39 30.75 -25.62
N ASN A 391 -13.32 31.47 -25.02
CA ASN A 391 -13.62 32.87 -25.33
C ASN A 391 -14.26 33.50 -24.09
#